data_AF-A0AAD8JGZ2-F1
#
_entry.id   AF-A0AAD8JGZ2-F1
#
_cell.length_a   1.000
_cell.length_b   1.000
_cell.length_c   1.000
_cell.angle_alpha   90.00
_cell.angle_beta   90.00
_cell.angle_gamma   90.00
#
_symmetry.space_group_name_H-M   'P 1'
#
loop_
_entity.id
_entity.type
_entity.pdbx_description
1 polymer ?
#
loop_
_entity_poly.entity_id
_entity_poly.type
_entity_poly.pdbx_seq_one_letter_code
_entity_poly.pdbx_strand_id
1 'polypeptide(L)'
;MGIVHVQDTSASSLKLAIDSLFAKHELSISRIRGQVDVLDNIVDDGLNSDQRAEASTLLEFIQSFDFIFSLFFMKTVLGITNELSISLQRKDQDIVNAMRLVTLSKQRLEILRDDGWDDLLGELCSFCENHSILVLSMDEGFQMKGRSRRKTHQVTNLHHYKVEFFYATIDSQL
;
A
#
# COMPACT_ATOMS: atom_id res chain seq x y z
N MET A 1 5.32 14.29 25.10
CA MET A 1 5.42 13.67 23.77
C MET A 1 6.88 13.79 23.34
N GLY A 2 7.61 12.67 23.31
CA GLY A 2 9.02 12.67 22.95
C GLY A 2 9.18 12.69 21.43
N ILE A 3 10.10 13.51 20.92
CA ILE A 3 10.48 13.48 19.51
C ILE A 3 11.28 12.19 19.29
N VAL A 4 10.71 11.24 18.55
CA VAL A 4 11.42 10.02 18.12
C VAL A 4 12.15 10.37 16.83
N HIS A 5 13.48 10.24 16.84
CA HIS A 5 14.28 10.40 15.63
C HIS A 5 14.09 9.18 14.72
N VAL A 6 13.56 9.40 13.53
CA VAL A 6 13.50 8.39 12.46
C VAL A 6 14.68 8.65 11.53
N GLN A 7 15.49 7.62 11.28
CA GLN A 7 16.77 7.76 10.55
C GLN A 7 16.58 8.18 9.08
N ASP A 8 15.52 7.70 8.43
CA ASP A 8 15.17 8.07 7.05
C ASP A 8 13.68 7.78 6.82
N THR A 9 12.94 8.76 6.33
CA THR A 9 11.50 8.70 6.00
C THR A 9 11.24 8.94 4.52
N SER A 10 12.26 8.83 3.67
CA SER A 10 12.17 9.05 2.23
C SER A 10 11.46 7.89 1.56
N ALA A 11 10.87 8.14 0.38
CA ALA A 11 10.30 7.06 -0.42
C ALA A 11 11.36 6.02 -0.79
N SER A 12 12.64 6.42 -0.93
CA SER A 12 13.76 5.49 -1.15
C SER A 12 13.98 4.52 0.01
N SER A 13 13.93 5.00 1.25
CA SER A 13 14.14 4.11 2.40
C SER A 13 12.96 3.18 2.67
N LEU A 14 11.73 3.64 2.44
CA LEU A 14 10.60 2.71 2.48
C LEU A 14 10.67 1.70 1.33
N LYS A 15 11.05 2.13 0.12
CA LYS A 15 11.28 1.21 -1.00
C LYS A 15 12.30 0.13 -0.63
N LEU A 16 13.42 0.50 0.00
CA LEU A 16 14.42 -0.44 0.48
C LEU A 16 13.86 -1.40 1.54
N ALA A 17 13.04 -0.92 2.47
CA ALA A 17 12.40 -1.76 3.48
C ALA A 17 11.44 -2.78 2.84
N ILE A 18 10.66 -2.35 1.84
CA ILE A 18 9.78 -3.24 1.09
C ILE A 18 10.62 -4.23 0.26
N ASP A 19 11.65 -3.78 -0.46
CA ASP A 19 12.54 -4.67 -1.23
C ASP A 19 13.22 -5.70 -0.31
N SER A 20 13.60 -5.31 0.92
CA SER A 20 14.16 -6.22 1.93
C SER A 20 13.15 -7.22 2.46
N LEU A 21 11.88 -6.82 2.67
CA LEU A 21 10.80 -7.72 3.04
C LEU A 21 10.58 -8.78 1.96
N PHE A 22 10.54 -8.37 0.70
CA PHE A 22 10.43 -9.29 -0.44
C PHE A 22 11.64 -10.22 -0.52
N ALA A 23 12.86 -9.68 -0.37
CA ALA A 23 14.09 -10.46 -0.41
C ALA A 23 14.17 -11.54 0.68
N LYS A 24 13.57 -11.32 1.87
CA LYS A 24 13.46 -12.34 2.93
C LYS A 24 12.75 -13.61 2.46
N HIS A 25 11.84 -13.48 1.51
CA HIS A 25 11.10 -14.59 0.90
C HIS A 25 11.65 -14.95 -0.49
N GLU A 26 12.88 -14.53 -0.80
CA GLU A 26 13.50 -14.69 -2.13
C GLU A 26 12.69 -14.06 -3.27
N LEU A 27 11.83 -13.09 -2.93
CA LEU A 27 11.01 -12.33 -3.85
C LEU A 27 11.67 -11.01 -4.25
N SER A 28 11.14 -10.40 -5.31
CA SER A 28 11.56 -9.09 -5.81
C SER A 28 10.39 -8.37 -6.46
N ILE A 29 10.11 -7.15 -6.03
CA ILE A 29 9.06 -6.32 -6.64
C ILE A 29 9.24 -6.15 -8.15
N SER A 30 10.48 -6.01 -8.62
CA SER A 30 10.77 -5.84 -10.05
C SER A 30 10.46 -7.10 -10.88
N ARG A 31 10.32 -8.26 -10.24
CA ARG A 31 10.06 -9.56 -10.88
C ARG A 31 8.73 -10.15 -10.42
N ILE A 32 7.88 -9.38 -9.74
CA ILE A 32 6.68 -9.89 -9.07
C ILE A 32 5.77 -10.66 -10.05
N ARG A 33 5.70 -10.22 -11.31
CA ARG A 33 4.95 -10.93 -12.36
C ARG A 33 5.51 -12.31 -12.67
N GLY A 34 6.81 -12.42 -12.94
CA GLY A 34 7.46 -13.71 -13.18
C GLY A 34 7.54 -14.59 -11.92
N GLN A 35 7.47 -13.99 -10.73
CA GLN A 35 7.42 -14.71 -9.46
C GLN A 35 6.03 -15.23 -9.15
N VAL A 36 4.98 -14.51 -9.52
CA VAL A 36 3.60 -15.01 -9.51
C VAL A 36 3.51 -16.28 -10.37
N ASP A 37 4.02 -16.25 -11.60
CA ASP A 37 4.03 -17.43 -12.48
C ASP A 37 4.80 -18.62 -11.85
N VAL A 38 5.92 -18.36 -11.18
CA VAL A 38 6.70 -19.41 -10.49
C VAL A 38 5.95 -19.95 -9.28
N LEU A 39 5.29 -19.09 -8.49
CA LEU A 39 4.48 -19.50 -7.34
C LEU A 39 3.29 -20.36 -7.79
N ASP A 40 2.60 -19.98 -8.87
CA ASP A 40 1.53 -20.78 -9.48
C ASP A 40 2.03 -22.19 -9.84
N ASN A 41 3.18 -22.27 -10.54
CA ASN A 41 3.77 -23.57 -10.89
C ASN A 41 4.14 -24.40 -9.63
N ILE A 42 4.65 -23.77 -8.58
CA ILE A 42 4.99 -24.48 -7.33
C ILE A 42 3.71 -24.97 -6.63
N VAL A 43 2.62 -24.20 -6.64
CA VAL A 43 1.33 -24.60 -6.06
C VAL A 43 0.77 -25.83 -6.77
N ASP A 44 0.88 -25.90 -8.10
CA ASP A 44 0.38 -27.00 -8.90
C ASP A 44 1.29 -28.24 -8.90
N ASP A 45 2.60 -28.05 -9.12
CA ASP A 45 3.56 -29.14 -9.41
C ASP A 45 4.57 -29.43 -8.27
N GLY A 46 4.48 -28.72 -7.14
CA GLY A 46 5.42 -28.87 -6.04
C GLY A 46 5.47 -30.30 -5.46
N LEU A 47 6.69 -30.84 -5.27
CA LEU A 47 6.87 -32.18 -4.67
C LEU A 47 6.69 -32.19 -3.13
N ASN A 48 6.74 -31.01 -2.48
CA ASN A 48 6.66 -30.85 -1.03
C ASN A 48 5.38 -30.10 -0.64
N SER A 49 4.55 -30.70 0.22
CA SER A 49 3.28 -30.11 0.70
C SER A 49 3.47 -28.78 1.43
N ASP A 50 4.56 -28.62 2.18
CA ASP A 50 4.80 -27.43 2.99
C ASP A 50 5.18 -26.24 2.11
N GLN A 51 6.03 -26.47 1.10
CA GLN A 51 6.39 -25.45 0.11
C GLN A 51 5.17 -25.02 -0.72
N ARG A 52 4.28 -25.95 -1.06
CA ARG A 52 3.02 -25.64 -1.76
C ARG A 52 2.10 -24.77 -0.91
N ALA A 53 1.94 -25.10 0.37
CA ALA A 53 1.10 -24.34 1.28
C ALA A 53 1.65 -22.91 1.50
N GLU A 54 2.97 -22.77 1.64
CA GLU A 54 3.62 -21.47 1.78
C GLU A 54 3.50 -20.63 0.50
N ALA A 55 3.77 -21.23 -0.67
CA ALA A 55 3.62 -20.56 -1.97
C ALA A 55 2.18 -20.12 -2.21
N SER A 56 1.19 -20.97 -1.91
CA SER A 56 -0.23 -20.65 -2.02
C SER A 56 -0.61 -19.47 -1.13
N THR A 57 -0.19 -19.49 0.14
CA THR A 57 -0.50 -18.42 1.11
C THR A 57 0.10 -17.09 0.66
N LEU A 58 1.34 -17.11 0.18
CA LEU A 58 2.05 -15.93 -0.30
C LEU A 58 1.42 -15.37 -1.58
N LEU A 59 1.04 -16.25 -2.51
CA LEU A 59 0.36 -15.88 -3.75
C LEU A 59 -1.00 -15.23 -3.45
N GLU A 60 -1.82 -15.86 -2.60
CA GLU A 60 -3.09 -15.30 -2.14
C GLU A 60 -2.92 -13.92 -1.49
N PHE A 61 -1.82 -13.71 -0.75
CA PHE A 61 -1.52 -12.42 -0.13
C PHE A 61 -1.13 -11.37 -1.16
N ILE A 62 -0.16 -11.65 -2.03
CA ILE A 62 0.35 -10.70 -3.03
C ILE A 62 -0.72 -10.33 -4.06
N GLN A 63 -1.62 -11.26 -4.39
CA GLN A 63 -2.75 -11.03 -5.29
C GLN A 63 -4.02 -10.59 -4.54
N SER A 64 -3.95 -10.26 -3.25
CA SER A 64 -5.11 -9.75 -2.53
C SER A 64 -5.37 -8.28 -2.88
N PHE A 65 -6.66 -7.92 -2.96
CA PHE A 65 -7.08 -6.53 -3.13
C PHE A 65 -6.49 -5.63 -2.02
N ASP A 66 -6.45 -6.10 -0.77
CA ASP A 66 -5.86 -5.38 0.37
C ASP A 66 -4.41 -4.98 0.13
N PHE A 67 -3.60 -5.93 -0.36
CA PHE A 67 -2.19 -5.70 -0.62
C PHE A 67 -1.98 -4.71 -1.76
N ILE A 68 -2.70 -4.89 -2.88
CA ILE A 68 -2.59 -4.01 -4.04
C ILE A 68 -3.09 -2.59 -3.70
N PHE A 69 -4.24 -2.46 -3.01
CA PHE A 69 -4.75 -1.18 -2.53
C PHE A 69 -3.70 -0.46 -1.68
N SER A 70 -3.13 -1.16 -0.69
CA SER A 70 -2.10 -0.61 0.20
C SER A 70 -0.88 -0.14 -0.58
N LEU A 71 -0.43 -0.94 -1.57
CA LEU A 71 0.72 -0.60 -2.40
C LEU A 71 0.48 0.66 -3.24
N PHE A 72 -0.67 0.73 -3.93
CA PHE A 72 -1.04 1.90 -4.74
C PHE A 72 -1.17 3.15 -3.88
N PHE A 73 -1.87 3.03 -2.76
CA PHE A 73 -2.11 4.15 -1.88
C PHE A 73 -0.82 4.67 -1.23
N MET A 74 0.05 3.78 -0.73
CA MET A 74 1.37 4.17 -0.23
C MET A 74 2.20 4.86 -1.32
N LYS A 75 2.22 4.34 -2.55
CA LYS A 75 2.92 4.96 -3.68
C LYS A 75 2.45 6.39 -3.91
N THR A 76 1.15 6.64 -3.88
CA THR A 76 0.56 7.96 -4.09
C THR A 76 0.93 8.94 -2.98
N VAL A 77 0.72 8.56 -1.71
CA VAL A 77 1.02 9.43 -0.56
C VAL A 77 2.52 9.74 -0.49
N LEU A 78 3.38 8.74 -0.69
CA LEU A 78 4.82 8.94 -0.71
C LEU A 78 5.26 9.79 -1.89
N GLY A 79 4.64 9.63 -3.06
CA GLY A 79 4.92 10.48 -4.21
C GLY A 79 4.70 11.97 -3.90
N ILE A 80 3.66 12.30 -3.13
CA ILE A 80 3.36 13.68 -2.72
C ILE A 80 4.35 14.19 -1.66
N THR A 81 4.73 13.35 -0.69
CA THR A 81 5.55 13.76 0.46
C THR A 81 7.06 13.58 0.23
N ASN A 82 7.50 12.91 -0.83
CA ASN A 82 8.91 12.55 -1.04
C ASN A 82 9.84 13.75 -1.14
N GLU A 83 9.47 14.77 -1.92
CA GLU A 83 10.25 16.02 -2.06
C GLU A 83 10.46 16.70 -0.70
N LEU A 84 9.39 16.80 0.09
CA LEU A 84 9.45 17.35 1.44
C LEU A 84 10.32 16.48 2.35
N SER A 85 10.14 15.15 2.30
CA SER A 85 10.91 14.20 3.10
C SER A 85 12.41 14.29 2.82
N ILE A 86 12.81 14.31 1.55
CA ILE A 86 14.20 14.50 1.13
C ILE A 86 14.72 15.84 1.64
N SER A 87 13.96 16.92 1.46
CA SER A 87 14.37 18.26 1.89
C SER A 87 14.59 18.32 3.41
N LEU A 88 13.69 17.76 4.22
CA LEU A 88 13.82 17.78 5.68
C LEU A 88 15.00 16.94 6.20
N GLN A 89 15.48 15.97 5.42
CA GLN A 89 16.64 15.15 5.79
C GLN A 89 17.99 15.81 5.45
N ARG A 90 18.01 16.91 4.69
CA ARG A 90 19.26 17.62 4.36
C ARG A 90 19.78 18.39 5.57
N LYS A 91 21.10 18.34 5.79
CA LYS A 91 21.75 19.00 6.95
C LYS A 91 21.87 20.52 6.78
N ASP A 92 21.77 21.02 5.54
CA ASP A 92 21.99 22.40 5.11
C ASP A 92 20.70 23.09 4.63
N GLN A 93 19.57 22.79 5.28
CA GLN A 93 18.27 23.14 4.75
C GLN A 93 17.92 24.64 4.90
N ASP A 94 17.47 25.24 3.79
CA ASP A 94 16.82 26.55 3.78
C ASP A 94 15.38 26.41 4.29
N ILE A 95 15.10 27.07 5.42
CA ILE A 95 13.80 27.04 6.10
C ILE A 95 12.67 27.60 5.22
N VAL A 96 12.94 28.60 4.38
CA VAL A 96 11.93 29.18 3.48
C VAL A 96 11.54 28.17 2.42
N ASN A 97 12.52 27.47 1.85
CA ASN A 97 12.27 26.41 0.88
C ASN A 97 11.54 25.21 1.51
N ALA A 98 11.90 24.82 2.73
CA ALA A 98 11.20 23.75 3.45
C ALA A 98 9.73 24.11 3.73
N MET A 99 9.45 25.33 4.21
CA MET A 99 8.08 25.80 4.46
C MET A 99 7.23 25.85 3.18
N ARG A 100 7.83 26.22 2.05
CA ARG A 100 7.17 26.16 0.74
C ARG A 100 6.79 24.72 0.38
N LEU A 101 7.69 23.77 0.59
CA LEU A 101 7.43 22.34 0.34
C LEU A 101 6.35 21.79 1.26
N VAL A 102 6.32 22.17 2.55
CA VAL A 102 5.24 21.80 3.48
C VAL A 102 3.89 22.26 2.93
N THR A 103 3.80 23.52 2.49
CA THR A 103 2.55 24.08 1.94
C THR A 103 2.11 23.34 0.67
N LEU A 104 3.05 23.06 -0.23
CA LEU A 104 2.76 22.35 -1.48
C LEU A 104 2.35 20.89 -1.26
N SER A 105 3.03 20.17 -0.36
CA SER A 105 2.66 18.80 -0.01
C SER A 105 1.29 18.76 0.67
N LYS A 106 0.99 19.70 1.57
CA LYS A 106 -0.33 19.83 2.20
C LYS A 106 -1.43 20.06 1.17
N GLN A 107 -1.25 21.02 0.27
CA GLN A 107 -2.21 21.32 -0.79
C GLN A 107 -2.48 20.10 -1.69
N ARG A 108 -1.43 19.35 -2.04
CA ARG A 108 -1.56 18.13 -2.87
C ARG A 108 -2.28 17.00 -2.12
N LEU A 109 -2.06 16.86 -0.82
CA LEU A 109 -2.78 15.90 0.01
C LEU A 109 -4.26 16.29 0.16
N GLU A 110 -4.58 17.57 0.28
CA GLU A 110 -5.97 18.06 0.29
C GLU A 110 -6.69 17.76 -1.02
N ILE A 111 -6.04 18.01 -2.17
CA ILE A 111 -6.58 17.63 -3.50
C ILE A 111 -6.79 16.12 -3.60
N LEU A 112 -5.81 15.32 -3.15
CA LEU A 112 -5.94 13.87 -3.12
C LEU A 112 -7.14 13.44 -2.25
N ARG A 113 -7.31 14.05 -1.07
CA ARG A 113 -8.42 13.74 -0.16
C ARG A 113 -9.77 14.03 -0.81
N ASP A 114 -9.92 15.21 -1.39
CA ASP A 114 -11.22 15.72 -1.80
C ASP A 114 -11.65 15.11 -3.15
N ASP A 115 -10.72 14.94 -4.10
CA ASP A 115 -11.02 14.54 -5.48
C ASP A 115 -10.34 13.23 -5.91
N GLY A 116 -9.33 12.76 -5.18
CA GLY A 116 -8.45 11.68 -5.65
C GLY A 116 -8.94 10.24 -5.43
N TRP A 117 -10.06 10.04 -4.75
CA TRP A 117 -10.58 8.68 -4.46
C TRP A 117 -10.98 7.93 -5.74
N ASP A 118 -11.75 8.56 -6.62
CA ASP A 118 -12.30 7.90 -7.81
C ASP A 118 -11.19 7.56 -8.81
N ASP A 119 -10.20 8.45 -8.98
CA ASP A 119 -9.02 8.21 -9.81
C ASP A 119 -8.18 7.04 -9.26
N LEU A 120 -7.88 7.03 -7.95
CA LEU A 120 -7.14 5.95 -7.30
C LEU A 120 -7.86 4.60 -7.47
N LEU A 121 -9.17 4.58 -7.23
CA LEU A 121 -9.97 3.36 -7.35
C LEU A 121 -10.06 2.89 -8.80
N GLY A 122 -10.20 3.80 -9.76
CA GLY A 122 -10.23 3.48 -11.19
C GLY A 122 -8.92 2.85 -11.67
N GLU A 123 -7.77 3.42 -11.29
CA GLU A 123 -6.45 2.86 -11.58
C GLU A 123 -6.27 1.48 -10.94
N LEU A 124 -6.70 1.33 -9.69
CA LEU A 124 -6.62 0.08 -8.94
C LEU A 124 -7.46 -1.03 -9.60
N CYS A 125 -8.74 -0.76 -9.92
CA CYS A 125 -9.61 -1.72 -10.58
C CYS A 125 -9.05 -2.13 -11.94
N SER A 126 -8.59 -1.16 -12.74
CA SER A 126 -7.96 -1.42 -14.04
C SER A 126 -6.71 -2.30 -13.88
N PHE A 127 -5.88 -2.06 -12.85
CA PHE A 127 -4.72 -2.90 -12.57
C PHE A 127 -5.13 -4.33 -12.21
N CYS A 128 -6.11 -4.50 -11.32
CA CYS A 128 -6.59 -5.81 -10.91
C CYS A 128 -7.17 -6.62 -12.08
N GLU A 129 -8.02 -6.00 -12.90
CA GLU A 129 -8.59 -6.63 -14.11
C GLU A 129 -7.51 -7.10 -15.08
N ASN A 130 -6.49 -6.26 -15.32
CA ASN A 130 -5.37 -6.60 -16.22
C ASN A 130 -4.48 -7.75 -15.70
N HIS A 131 -4.55 -8.07 -14.41
CA HIS A 131 -3.75 -9.11 -13.77
C HIS A 131 -4.61 -10.28 -13.25
N SER A 132 -5.88 -10.36 -13.66
CA SER A 132 -6.83 -11.39 -13.21
C SER A 132 -6.99 -11.47 -11.67
N ILE A 133 -6.77 -10.35 -10.99
CA ILE A 133 -6.98 -10.22 -9.55
C ILE A 133 -8.46 -9.94 -9.29
N LEU A 134 -9.03 -10.64 -8.32
CA LEU A 134 -10.43 -10.44 -7.95
C LEU A 134 -10.66 -9.02 -7.43
N VAL A 135 -11.40 -8.22 -8.20
CA VAL A 135 -11.90 -6.93 -7.75
C VAL A 135 -13.04 -7.17 -6.78
N LEU A 136 -12.96 -6.55 -5.62
CA LEU A 136 -13.96 -6.66 -4.58
C LEU A 136 -15.03 -5.58 -4.77
N SER A 137 -16.30 -5.96 -4.56
CA SER A 137 -17.43 -5.05 -4.73
C SER A 137 -17.52 -4.07 -3.57
N MET A 138 -17.58 -2.77 -3.87
CA MET A 138 -17.63 -1.71 -2.85
C MET A 138 -18.93 -1.68 -2.05
N ASP A 139 -20.01 -2.24 -2.61
CA ASP A 139 -21.32 -2.33 -1.98
C ASP A 139 -21.46 -3.56 -1.05
N GLU A 140 -20.54 -4.52 -1.15
CA GLU A 140 -20.55 -5.70 -0.30
C GLU A 140 -20.08 -5.39 1.13
N GLY A 141 -20.53 -6.23 2.06
CA GLY A 141 -20.09 -6.16 3.46
C GLY A 141 -18.63 -6.57 3.60
N PHE A 142 -17.86 -5.76 4.31
CA PHE A 142 -16.45 -6.02 4.58
C PHE A 142 -16.27 -7.27 5.45
N GLN A 143 -15.46 -8.20 4.97
CA GLN A 143 -15.13 -9.44 5.67
C GLN A 143 -13.67 -9.46 6.12
N MET A 144 -13.43 -9.25 7.41
CA MET A 144 -12.11 -9.51 7.99
C MET A 144 -11.80 -11.02 7.97
N LYS A 145 -10.84 -11.46 7.15
CA LYS A 145 -10.27 -12.82 7.26
C LYS A 145 -9.51 -12.95 8.60
N GLY A 146 -9.96 -13.81 9.51
CA GLY A 146 -9.17 -14.25 10.68
C GLY A 146 -9.60 -13.80 12.08
N ARG A 147 -10.71 -13.07 12.29
CA ARG A 147 -11.23 -12.74 13.65
C ARG A 147 -12.65 -13.23 13.88
N SER A 148 -12.94 -13.64 15.13
CA SER A 148 -14.25 -14.13 15.57
C SER A 148 -15.37 -13.13 15.28
N ARG A 149 -16.48 -13.60 14.68
CA ARG A 149 -17.70 -12.87 14.33
C ARG A 149 -18.49 -12.37 15.56
N ARG A 150 -17.89 -11.55 16.42
CA ARG A 150 -18.62 -10.91 17.54
C ARG A 150 -19.03 -9.49 17.15
N LYS A 151 -20.25 -9.38 16.59
CA LYS A 151 -21.10 -8.17 16.53
C LYS A 151 -20.40 -6.85 16.14
N THR A 152 -19.68 -6.83 15.04
CA THR A 152 -19.37 -5.57 14.37
C THR A 152 -20.49 -5.24 13.39
N HIS A 153 -20.91 -3.96 13.32
CA HIS A 153 -21.78 -3.49 12.25
C HIS A 153 -21.17 -3.95 10.92
N GLN A 154 -21.95 -4.51 10.01
CA GLN A 154 -21.48 -4.84 8.66
C GLN A 154 -21.17 -3.51 7.95
N VAL A 155 -19.93 -3.06 8.11
CA VAL A 155 -19.37 -1.93 7.38
C VAL A 155 -19.18 -2.37 5.94
N THR A 156 -19.50 -1.52 4.97
CA THR A 156 -19.27 -1.83 3.55
C THR A 156 -17.78 -1.75 3.22
N ASN A 157 -17.37 -2.45 2.17
CA ASN A 157 -16.03 -2.32 1.62
C ASN A 157 -15.69 -0.86 1.30
N LEU A 158 -16.64 -0.11 0.73
CA LEU A 158 -16.46 1.32 0.48
C LEU A 158 -16.08 2.08 1.75
N HIS A 159 -16.79 1.88 2.85
CA HIS A 159 -16.50 2.58 4.10
C HIS A 159 -15.13 2.18 4.64
N HIS A 160 -14.79 0.89 4.61
CA HIS A 160 -13.50 0.42 5.07
C HIS A 160 -12.33 1.09 4.30
N TYR A 161 -12.32 0.97 2.97
CA TYR A 161 -11.20 1.50 2.19
C TYR A 161 -11.21 3.02 2.07
N LYS A 162 -12.39 3.64 1.87
CA LYS A 162 -12.49 5.11 1.67
C LYS A 162 -12.38 5.87 2.98
N VAL A 163 -13.09 5.44 4.02
CA VAL A 163 -13.18 6.20 5.27
C VAL A 163 -12.10 5.78 6.25
N GLU A 164 -12.03 4.49 6.58
CA GLU A 164 -11.12 4.01 7.62
C GLU A 164 -9.65 3.98 7.16
N PHE A 165 -9.39 3.84 5.86
CA PHE A 165 -8.05 3.84 5.29
C PHE A 165 -7.69 5.14 4.57
N PHE A 166 -8.38 5.47 3.48
CA PHE A 166 -7.99 6.58 2.62
C PHE A 166 -8.08 7.94 3.33
N TYR A 167 -9.26 8.30 3.85
CA TYR A 167 -9.42 9.55 4.60
C TYR A 167 -8.58 9.55 5.88
N ALA A 168 -8.68 8.53 6.72
CA ALA A 168 -7.93 8.49 7.98
C ALA A 168 -6.41 8.64 7.77
N THR A 169 -5.85 8.02 6.73
CA THR A 169 -4.43 8.14 6.43
C THR A 169 -4.09 9.53 5.91
N ILE A 170 -4.85 10.10 4.96
CA ILE A 170 -4.55 11.43 4.43
C ILE A 170 -4.72 12.51 5.51
N ASP A 171 -5.79 12.44 6.29
CA ASP A 171 -6.06 13.40 7.36
C ASP A 171 -4.98 13.36 8.46
N SER A 172 -4.35 12.21 8.69
CA SER A 172 -3.20 12.11 9.61
C SER A 172 -1.95 12.86 9.12
N GLN A 173 -1.89 13.23 7.83
CA GLN A 173 -0.78 13.96 7.21
C GLN A 173 -1.04 15.47 7.10
N LEU A 174 -2.26 15.94 7.41
CA LEU A 174 -2.73 17.33 7.25
C LEU A 174 -2.70 18.14 8.56
#